data_AF-A0A1F5A947-F1
#
_entry.id   AF-A0A1F5A947-F1
#
_cell.length_a   1.000
_cell.length_b   1.000
_cell.length_c   1.000
_cell.angle_alpha   90.00
_cell.angle_beta   90.00
_cell.angle_gamma   90.00
#
_symmetry.space_group_name_H-M   'P 1'
#
loop_
_entity.id
_entity.type
_entity.pdbx_description
1 polymer ?
#
loop_
_entity_poly.entity_id
_entity_poly.type
_entity_poly.pdbx_seq_one_letter_code
_entity_poly.pdbx_strand_id
1 'polypeptide(L)'
;MVFDMLDCGGCKTCELVCSFHHTKEFSHQFSSLKVLNKRNYPGYQILLVEKEDKMNIPCDGCKDIETPLCLQFCGKRDDLEKIIYRFKRAKLQ
;
A
#
# COMPACT_ATOMS: atom_id res chain seq x y z
N MET A 1 -1.30 9.30 2.93
CA MET A 1 -2.76 9.20 3.20
C MET A 1 -3.05 7.90 3.93
N VAL A 2 -4.00 7.88 4.86
CA VAL A 2 -4.43 6.67 5.59
C VAL A 2 -5.88 6.33 5.22
N PHE A 3 -6.15 5.04 5.00
CA PHE A 3 -7.47 4.52 4.62
C PHE A 3 -7.85 3.32 5.50
N ASP A 4 -9.12 3.19 5.88
CA ASP A 4 -9.62 1.97 6.52
C ASP A 4 -9.87 0.86 5.49
N MET A 5 -9.50 -0.37 5.85
CA MET A 5 -9.75 -1.59 5.07
C MET A 5 -10.24 -2.71 6.00
N LEU A 6 -11.56 -2.84 6.11
CA LEU A 6 -12.23 -3.73 7.08
C LEU A 6 -11.89 -5.21 6.86
N ASP A 7 -11.82 -5.64 5.60
CA ASP A 7 -11.56 -7.04 5.25
C ASP A 7 -10.07 -7.42 5.21
N CYS A 8 -9.17 -6.46 5.47
CA CYS A 8 -7.73 -6.73 5.47
C CYS A 8 -7.37 -7.78 6.54
N GLY A 9 -6.62 -8.81 6.14
CA GLY A 9 -6.16 -9.87 7.04
C GLY A 9 -4.80 -9.60 7.70
N GLY A 10 -4.17 -8.45 7.46
CA GLY A 10 -2.93 -8.08 8.14
C GLY A 10 -1.66 -8.84 7.69
N CYS A 11 -1.67 -9.56 6.56
CA CYS A 11 -0.55 -10.42 6.14
C CYS A 11 0.75 -9.68 5.73
N LYS A 12 0.66 -8.37 5.45
CA LYS A 12 1.77 -7.50 5.03
C LYS A 12 2.52 -7.89 3.75
N THR A 13 2.04 -8.86 2.98
CA THR A 13 2.62 -9.20 1.66
C THR A 13 2.65 -8.00 0.72
N CYS A 14 1.62 -7.16 0.76
CA CYS A 14 1.56 -5.91 -0.01
C CYS A 14 2.71 -4.94 0.33
N GLU A 15 3.24 -4.97 1.55
CA GLU A 15 4.42 -4.16 1.92
C GLU A 15 5.69 -4.73 1.29
N LEU A 16 5.87 -6.05 1.35
CA LEU A 16 7.06 -6.74 0.82
C LEU A 16 7.19 -6.61 -0.69
N VAL A 17 6.09 -6.79 -1.43
CA VAL A 17 6.13 -6.66 -2.89
C VAL A 17 6.28 -5.20 -3.31
N CYS A 18 5.80 -4.26 -2.49
CA CYS A 18 5.97 -2.83 -2.74
C CYS A 18 7.42 -2.39 -2.52
N SER A 19 8.09 -2.83 -1.45
CA SER A 19 9.52 -2.55 -1.30
C SER A 19 10.35 -3.24 -2.37
N PHE A 20 10.03 -4.48 -2.74
CA PHE A 20 10.72 -5.16 -3.82
C PHE A 20 10.63 -4.40 -5.15
N HIS A 21 9.49 -3.78 -5.46
CA HIS A 21 9.37 -2.88 -6.62
C HIS A 21 10.42 -1.77 -6.58
N HIS A 22 10.54 -1.07 -5.44
CA HIS A 22 11.42 0.09 -5.26
C HIS A 22 12.91 -0.25 -5.11
N THR A 23 13.25 -1.25 -4.30
CA THR A 23 14.63 -1.52 -3.87
C THR A 23 15.18 -2.85 -4.37
N LYS A 24 14.35 -3.72 -4.94
CA LYS A 24 14.67 -5.12 -5.27
C LYS A 24 14.98 -5.98 -4.04
N GLU A 25 14.60 -5.52 -2.86
CA GLU A 25 14.76 -6.23 -1.58
C GLU A 25 13.42 -6.35 -0.85
N PHE A 26 13.22 -7.45 -0.13
CA PHE A 26 12.04 -7.65 0.70
C PHE A 26 12.22 -6.97 2.06
N SER A 27 11.67 -5.77 2.20
CA SER A 27 11.74 -5.01 3.44
C SER A 27 10.43 -4.30 3.76
N HIS A 28 9.92 -4.45 4.98
CA HIS A 28 8.78 -3.66 5.42
C HIS A 28 9.11 -2.16 5.47
N GLN A 29 10.37 -1.79 5.74
CA GLN A 29 10.79 -0.39 5.94
C GLN A 29 10.64 0.45 4.67
N PHE A 30 11.06 -0.06 3.52
CA PHE A 30 11.12 0.69 2.26
C PHE A 30 9.85 0.60 1.41
N SER A 31 8.75 0.11 1.98
CA SER A 31 7.46 0.06 1.30
C SER A 31 6.78 1.43 1.26
N SER A 32 6.17 1.76 0.13
CA SER A 32 5.27 2.91 -0.03
C SER A 32 3.84 2.66 0.48
N LEU A 33 3.54 1.42 0.87
CA LEU A 33 2.28 0.97 1.44
C LEU A 33 2.54 0.31 2.80
N LYS A 34 1.85 0.73 3.87
CA LYS A 34 1.95 0.10 5.20
C LYS A 34 0.60 -0.37 5.70
N VAL A 35 0.59 -1.52 6.34
CA VAL A 35 -0.56 -2.07 7.06
C VAL A 35 -0.42 -1.72 8.53
N LEU A 36 -1.30 -0.87 9.02
CA LEU A 36 -1.33 -0.35 10.38
C LEU A 36 -2.40 -1.06 11.21
N ASN A 37 -2.02 -1.47 12.43
CA ASN A 37 -2.93 -2.09 13.40
C ASN A 37 -3.97 -1.07 13.88
N LYS A 38 -5.22 -1.52 14.03
CA LYS A 38 -6.28 -0.80 14.75
C LYS A 38 -6.38 -1.36 16.16
N ARG A 39 -6.56 -0.50 17.16
CA ARG A 39 -6.66 -0.95 18.57
C ARG A 39 -8.01 -1.58 18.91
N ASN A 40 -9.11 -1.03 18.39
CA ASN A 40 -10.46 -1.33 18.89
C ASN A 40 -11.50 -1.69 17.79
N TYR A 41 -11.08 -2.03 16.57
CA TYR A 41 -11.99 -2.32 15.46
C TYR A 41 -11.41 -3.37 14.51
N PRO A 42 -12.26 -4.17 13.84
CA PRO A 42 -11.81 -5.15 12.86
C PRO A 42 -11.10 -4.49 11.67
N GLY A 43 -10.30 -5.31 10.99
CA GLY A 43 -9.51 -4.91 9.84
C GLY A 43 -8.28 -4.08 10.21
N TYR A 44 -7.71 -3.44 9.18
CA TYR A 44 -6.48 -2.69 9.29
C TYR A 44 -6.62 -1.34 8.59
N GLN A 45 -5.67 -0.45 8.86
CA GLN A 45 -5.51 0.77 8.09
C GLN A 45 -4.39 0.61 7.07
N ILE A 46 -4.60 1.14 5.87
CA ILE A 46 -3.62 1.18 4.80
C ILE A 46 -3.08 2.60 4.71
N LEU A 47 -1.80 2.78 5.03
CA LEU A 47 -1.07 4.02 4.79
C LEU A 47 -0.40 3.95 3.42
N LEU A 48 -0.64 4.94 2.58
CA LEU A 48 0.08 5.18 1.33
C LEU A 48 0.95 6.42 1.47
N VAL A 49 2.24 6.29 1.21
CA VAL A 49 3.22 7.37 1.29
C VAL A 49 3.03 8.31 0.10
N GLU A 50 2.85 9.60 0.39
CA GLU A 50 2.61 10.63 -0.63
C GLU A 50 3.87 11.36 -1.06
N LYS A 51 4.71 11.70 -0.08
CA LYS A 51 5.89 12.54 -0.23
C LYS A 51 7.10 11.79 0.30
N GLU A 52 8.23 12.05 -0.31
CA GLU A 52 9.48 11.41 0.07
C GLU A 52 9.92 12.00 1.41
N ASP A 53 10.35 11.12 2.31
CA ASP A 53 11.09 11.50 3.51
C ASP A 53 12.29 10.57 3.69
N LYS A 54 13.11 10.80 4.73
CA LYS A 54 14.35 10.03 4.94
C LYS A 54 14.14 8.51 5.05
N MET A 55 12.92 8.04 5.31
CA MET A 55 12.60 6.64 5.57
C MET A 55 11.52 6.07 4.65
N ASN A 56 10.75 6.92 3.96
CA ASN A 56 9.58 6.50 3.20
C ASN A 56 9.71 6.88 1.72
N ILE A 57 9.59 5.85 0.87
CA ILE A 57 9.51 6.00 -0.58
C ILE A 57 8.06 6.36 -0.95
N PRO A 58 7.80 7.35 -1.82
CA PRO A 58 6.46 7.67 -2.27
C PRO A 58 5.86 6.56 -3.15
N CYS A 59 4.56 6.34 -3.01
CA CYS A 59 3.85 5.47 -3.92
C CYS A 59 3.85 6.09 -5.33
N ASP A 60 4.46 5.38 -6.27
CA ASP A 60 4.51 5.70 -7.70
C ASP A 60 3.39 5.01 -8.50
N GLY A 61 2.52 4.27 -7.80
CA GLY A 61 1.41 3.54 -8.39
C GLY A 61 1.83 2.38 -9.29
N CYS A 62 3.08 1.91 -9.17
CA CYS A 62 3.69 0.88 -10.01
C CYS A 62 3.50 1.19 -11.51
N LYS A 63 3.78 2.43 -11.92
CA LYS A 63 3.49 2.97 -13.26
C LYS A 63 4.06 2.16 -14.44
N ASP A 64 5.09 1.36 -14.22
CA ASP A 64 5.79 0.59 -15.27
C ASP A 64 5.25 -0.83 -15.47
N ILE A 65 4.20 -1.22 -14.73
CA ILE A 65 3.53 -2.52 -14.85
C ILE A 65 2.02 -2.35 -14.94
N GLU A 66 1.35 -3.25 -15.65
CA GLU A 66 -0.10 -3.18 -15.91
C GLU A 66 -0.93 -3.19 -14.62
N THR A 67 -0.63 -4.10 -13.70
CA THR A 67 -1.30 -4.19 -12.40
C THR A 67 -0.28 -3.97 -11.28
N PRO A 68 -0.49 -3.03 -10.34
CA PRO A 68 0.38 -2.84 -9.19
C PRO A 68 0.61 -4.13 -8.40
N LEU A 69 1.85 -4.40 -7.99
CA LEU A 69 2.19 -5.65 -7.28
C LEU A 69 1.35 -5.84 -6.01
N CYS A 70 1.07 -4.77 -5.27
CA CYS A 70 0.21 -4.86 -4.09
C CYS A 70 -1.20 -5.41 -4.40
N LEU A 71 -1.74 -5.15 -5.61
CA LEU A 71 -3.03 -5.69 -6.06
C LEU A 71 -2.91 -7.13 -6.58
N GLN A 72 -1.77 -7.49 -7.18
CA GLN A 72 -1.52 -8.86 -7.64
C GLN A 72 -1.47 -9.87 -6.48
N PHE A 73 -0.92 -9.46 -5.33
CA PHE A 73 -0.67 -10.35 -4.20
C PHE A 73 -1.62 -10.15 -3.00
N CYS A 74 -2.54 -9.18 -3.05
CA CYS A 74 -3.52 -9.01 -1.99
C CYS A 74 -4.70 -9.98 -2.17
N GLY A 75 -4.94 -10.85 -1.18
CA GLY A 75 -6.13 -11.70 -1.16
C GLY A 75 -7.47 -10.95 -1.03
N LYS A 76 -7.42 -9.63 -0.82
CA LYS A 76 -8.56 -8.71 -0.77
C LYS A 76 -8.40 -7.61 -1.83
N ARG A 77 -8.04 -8.03 -3.04
CA ARG A 77 -7.67 -7.17 -4.18
C ARG A 77 -8.66 -6.03 -4.41
N ASP A 78 -9.95 -6.32 -4.50
CA ASP A 78 -10.97 -5.34 -4.91
C ASP A 78 -11.07 -4.17 -3.92
N ASP A 79 -10.94 -4.42 -2.63
CA ASP A 79 -10.98 -3.36 -1.61
C ASP A 79 -9.69 -2.54 -1.61
N LEU A 80 -8.55 -3.19 -1.83
CA LEU A 80 -7.28 -2.47 -1.97
C LEU A 80 -7.27 -1.61 -3.23
N GLU A 81 -7.85 -2.09 -4.33
CA GLU A 81 -7.95 -1.36 -5.60
C GLU A 81 -8.76 -0.06 -5.43
N LYS A 82 -9.89 -0.10 -4.71
CA LYS A 82 -10.66 1.10 -4.37
C LYS A 82 -9.81 2.12 -3.61
N ILE A 83 -8.96 1.67 -2.68
CA ILE A 83 -8.05 2.53 -1.91
C ILE A 83 -6.99 3.14 -2.84
N ILE A 84 -6.33 2.34 -3.69
CA ILE A 84 -5.34 2.82 -4.66
C ILE A 84 -5.96 3.84 -5.62
N TYR A 85 -7.17 3.58 -6.12
CA TYR A 85 -7.89 4.51 -7.00
C TYR A 85 -8.18 5.85 -6.29
N ARG A 86 -8.69 5.82 -5.06
CA ARG A 86 -8.94 7.02 -4.26
C ARG A 86 -7.65 7.82 -4.01
N PHE A 87 -6.56 7.13 -3.71
CA PHE A 87 -5.24 7.75 -3.53
C PHE A 87 -4.75 8.43 -4.82
N LYS A 88 -4.79 7.72 -5.96
CA LYS A 88 -4.37 8.28 -7.26
C LYS A 88 -5.18 9.52 -7.63
N ARG A 89 -6.50 9.51 -7.41
CA ARG A 89 -7.36 10.68 -7.64
C ARG A 89 -7.03 11.87 -6.77
N ALA A 90 -6.74 11.64 -5.48
CA ALA A 90 -6.36 12.70 -4.56
C ALA A 90 -5.01 13.34 -4.92
N LYS A 91 -4.11 12.59 -5.57
CA LYS A 91 -2.78 13.07 -6.01
C LYS A 91 -2.82 13.91 -7.30
N LEU A 92 -3.94 13.90 -8.03
CA LEU A 92 -4.15 14.65 -9.28
C LEU A 92 -4.83 16.02 -9.08
N GLN A 93 -5.21 16.34 -7.84
CA GLN A 93 -5.80 17.62 -7.42
C GLN A 93 -4.72 18.48 -6.77
#